data_AF-A0A6N9IWU5-F1
#
_entry.id   AF-A0A6N9IWU5-F1
#
_cell.length_a   1.000
_cell.length_b   1.000
_cell.length_c   1.000
_cell.angle_alpha   90.00
_cell.angle_beta   90.00
_cell.angle_gamma   90.00
#
_symmetry.space_group_name_H-M   'P 1'
#
loop_
_entity.id
_entity.type
_entity.pdbx_description
1 polymer ?
#
loop_
_entity_poly.entity_id
_entity_poly.type
_entity_poly.pdbx_seq_one_letter_code
_entity_poly.pdbx_strand_id
1 'polypeptide(L)'
;MEDTTDTVRWLRAFFVWNHVPWEESIISDTVRIIKEYKEFFDLSKGPVARDPKDIKYLLQDIIIIYRTLEKACSEDFQEHANPIIEKMMERFMAGLHDPEEIIDLYEMVFKNALIYGFEESLEAPYKKAGLDIRNLENWPVEKINWVPDELKEKIIPPIKDLFAGFKEKLGKENS
;
A
#
# COMPACT_ATOMS: atom_id res chain seq x y z
N MET A 1 -3.72 -13.22 -9.15
CA MET A 1 -3.66 -14.47 -9.95
C MET A 1 -2.74 -15.42 -9.22
N GLU A 2 -3.32 -16.42 -8.57
CA GLU A 2 -2.59 -17.50 -7.91
C GLU A 2 -1.96 -18.42 -8.96
N ASP A 3 -0.82 -19.04 -8.65
CA ASP A 3 -0.26 -20.07 -9.51
C ASP A 3 -0.99 -21.42 -9.32
N THR A 4 -0.55 -22.46 -10.02
CA THR A 4 -1.16 -23.80 -9.96
C THR A 4 -1.05 -24.48 -8.59
N THR A 5 -0.34 -23.87 -7.63
CA THR A 5 -0.26 -24.32 -6.23
C THR A 5 -1.10 -23.43 -5.30
N ASP A 6 -1.97 -22.60 -5.87
CA ASP A 6 -2.76 -21.57 -5.19
C ASP A 6 -1.91 -20.51 -4.46
N THR A 7 -0.60 -20.48 -4.72
CA THR A 7 0.31 -19.50 -4.13
C THR A 7 0.09 -18.17 -4.82
N VAL A 8 -0.14 -17.11 -4.05
CA VAL A 8 -0.31 -15.77 -4.62
C VAL A 8 1.02 -15.30 -5.19
N ARG A 9 1.03 -15.04 -6.49
CA ARG A 9 2.08 -14.21 -7.10
C ARG A 9 1.86 -12.78 -6.62
N TRP A 10 2.86 -12.22 -5.93
CA TRP A 10 2.88 -10.81 -5.59
C TRP A 10 2.73 -9.98 -6.86
N LEU A 11 1.53 -9.44 -7.07
CA LEU A 11 1.21 -8.71 -8.28
C LEU A 11 0.29 -7.56 -7.89
N ARG A 12 0.80 -6.34 -8.06
CA ARG A 12 -0.02 -5.15 -8.07
C ARG A 12 0.18 -4.44 -9.40
N ALA A 13 -0.91 -4.24 -10.12
CA ALA A 13 -0.92 -3.34 -11.25
C ALA A 13 -0.99 -1.91 -10.71
N PHE A 14 -0.17 -1.01 -11.24
CA PHE A 14 -0.26 0.42 -10.98
C PHE A 14 -0.34 1.17 -12.29
N PHE A 15 -1.04 2.29 -12.31
CA PHE A 15 -1.18 3.11 -13.49
C PHE A 15 0.01 4.06 -13.63
N VAL A 16 0.81 3.88 -14.67
CA VAL A 16 1.84 4.86 -15.06
C VAL A 16 1.23 5.89 -15.99
N TRP A 17 1.31 7.16 -15.62
CA TRP A 17 0.84 8.26 -16.45
C TRP A 17 2.01 8.88 -17.20
N ASN A 18 1.92 8.97 -18.53
CA ASN A 18 3.02 9.37 -19.43
C ASN A 18 3.65 10.75 -19.15
N HIS A 19 3.09 11.54 -18.25
CA HIS A 19 3.55 12.91 -17.94
C HIS A 19 4.35 13.04 -16.65
N VAL A 20 4.49 11.97 -15.85
CA VAL A 20 5.30 11.95 -14.63
C VAL A 20 6.19 10.70 -14.58
N PRO A 21 7.32 10.73 -13.86
CA PRO A 21 8.11 9.52 -13.60
C PRO A 21 7.26 8.41 -12.99
N TRP A 22 7.59 7.15 -13.27
CA TRP A 22 6.82 6.00 -12.80
C TRP A 22 6.83 5.89 -11.27
N GLU A 23 7.87 6.39 -10.60
CA GLU A 23 7.98 6.43 -9.14
C GLU A 23 6.93 7.35 -8.52
N GLU A 24 6.70 8.52 -9.13
CA GLU A 24 5.63 9.44 -8.72
C GLU A 24 4.24 8.83 -8.96
N SER A 25 4.10 8.03 -10.03
CA SER A 25 2.87 7.31 -10.32
C SER A 25 2.52 6.30 -9.22
N ILE A 26 3.50 5.60 -8.65
CA ILE A 26 3.29 4.67 -7.52
C ILE A 26 2.79 5.43 -6.28
N ILE A 27 3.36 6.59 -5.98
CA ILE A 27 2.95 7.41 -4.82
C ILE A 27 1.52 7.94 -5.03
N SER A 28 1.20 8.45 -6.22
CA SER A 28 -0.15 8.94 -6.55
C SER A 28 -1.19 7.82 -6.50
N ASP A 29 -0.86 6.64 -7.04
CA ASP A 29 -1.71 5.44 -6.98
C ASP A 29 -1.97 5.01 -5.52
N THR A 30 -0.95 5.09 -4.66
CA THR A 30 -1.08 4.81 -3.23
C THR A 30 -2.09 5.74 -2.54
N VAL A 31 -2.08 7.04 -2.87
CA VAL A 31 -3.08 8.00 -2.35
C VAL A 31 -4.50 7.59 -2.74
N ARG A 32 -4.72 7.19 -4.00
CA ARG A 32 -6.04 6.77 -4.49
C ARG A 32 -6.52 5.51 -3.80
N ILE A 33 -5.67 4.50 -3.71
CA ILE A 33 -6.03 3.22 -3.10
C ILE A 33 -6.30 3.37 -1.61
N ILE A 34 -5.58 4.23 -0.88
CA ILE A 34 -5.91 4.52 0.52
C ILE A 34 -7.31 5.11 0.64
N LYS A 35 -7.70 6.05 -0.24
CA LYS A 35 -9.06 6.60 -0.27
C LYS A 35 -10.11 5.51 -0.50
N GLU A 36 -9.89 4.63 -1.49
CA GLU A 36 -10.80 3.52 -1.80
C GLU A 36 -10.91 2.52 -0.64
N TYR A 37 -9.78 2.17 -0.03
CA TYR A 37 -9.73 1.12 0.99
C TYR A 37 -10.21 1.57 2.35
N LYS A 38 -10.17 2.88 2.62
CA LYS A 38 -10.70 3.43 3.86
C LYS A 38 -12.16 3.07 4.08
N GLU A 39 -12.94 2.82 3.03
CA GLU A 39 -14.31 2.31 3.14
C GLU A 39 -14.40 0.92 3.77
N PHE A 40 -13.37 0.07 3.60
CA PHE A 40 -13.30 -1.28 4.16
C PHE A 40 -12.69 -1.31 5.57
N PHE A 41 -12.07 -0.22 6.00
CA PHE A 41 -11.42 -0.11 7.31
C PHE A 41 -12.05 1.01 8.15
N ASP A 42 -13.28 1.41 7.82
CA ASP A 42 -14.03 2.44 8.53
C ASP A 42 -14.44 1.94 9.92
N LEU A 43 -13.70 2.40 10.94
CA LEU A 43 -13.94 2.02 12.35
C LEU A 43 -15.37 2.32 12.82
N SER A 44 -16.04 3.30 12.22
CA SER A 44 -17.41 3.66 12.59
C SER A 44 -18.46 2.69 12.03
N LYS A 45 -18.14 2.01 10.93
CA LYS A 45 -19.03 1.04 10.26
C LYS A 45 -18.73 -0.41 10.63
N GLY A 46 -17.57 -0.67 11.23
CA GLY A 46 -17.12 -2.02 11.52
C GLY A 46 -16.51 -2.73 10.30
N PRO A 47 -15.98 -3.94 10.48
CA PRO A 47 -15.42 -4.73 9.39
C PRO A 47 -16.51 -5.11 8.39
N VAL A 48 -16.20 -5.01 7.09
CA VAL A 48 -17.13 -5.33 6.02
C VAL A 48 -17.02 -6.82 5.68
N ALA A 49 -18.14 -7.55 5.76
CA ALA A 49 -18.19 -8.94 5.33
C ALA A 49 -17.92 -9.06 3.83
N ARG A 50 -16.91 -9.85 3.45
CA ARG A 50 -16.50 -10.11 2.06
C ARG A 50 -16.07 -11.55 1.88
N ASP A 51 -15.97 -11.96 0.62
CA ASP A 51 -15.35 -13.24 0.29
C ASP A 51 -13.89 -13.24 0.79
N PRO A 52 -13.44 -14.29 1.49
CA PRO A 52 -12.06 -14.41 1.97
C PRO A 52 -11.02 -14.20 0.86
N LYS A 53 -11.32 -14.60 -0.38
CA LYS A 53 -10.43 -14.37 -1.51
C LYS A 53 -10.23 -12.88 -1.80
N ASP A 54 -11.27 -12.06 -1.69
CA ASP A 54 -11.17 -10.61 -1.88
C ASP A 54 -10.41 -9.96 -0.71
N ILE A 55 -10.65 -10.43 0.51
CA ILE A 55 -9.94 -9.98 1.71
C ILE A 55 -8.44 -10.29 1.59
N LYS A 56 -8.07 -11.45 1.05
CA LYS A 56 -6.68 -11.81 0.78
C LYS A 56 -5.99 -10.79 -0.12
N TYR A 57 -6.62 -10.34 -1.21
CA TYR A 57 -6.03 -9.29 -2.05
C TYR A 57 -5.95 -7.93 -1.34
N LEU A 58 -6.98 -7.58 -0.57
CA LEU A 58 -6.99 -6.36 0.25
C LEU A 58 -5.82 -6.34 1.25
N LEU A 59 -5.58 -7.44 1.94
CA LEU A 59 -4.48 -7.59 2.91
C LEU A 59 -3.10 -7.54 2.24
N GLN A 60 -2.95 -8.13 1.06
CA GLN A 60 -1.73 -8.00 0.26
C GLN A 60 -1.45 -6.52 -0.05
N ASP A 61 -2.47 -5.77 -0.45
CA ASP A 61 -2.29 -4.35 -0.76
C ASP A 61 -1.98 -3.51 0.48
N ILE A 62 -2.47 -3.86 1.67
CA ILE A 62 -2.06 -3.22 2.93
C ILE A 62 -0.55 -3.38 3.18
N ILE A 63 0.00 -4.58 2.92
CA ILE A 63 1.46 -4.81 3.02
C ILE A 63 2.20 -3.93 2.01
N ILE A 64 1.73 -3.89 0.76
CA ILE A 64 2.38 -3.12 -0.31
C ILE A 64 2.33 -1.62 0.00
N ILE A 65 1.20 -1.10 0.48
CA ILE A 65 1.05 0.30 0.89
C ILE A 65 2.04 0.63 2.01
N TYR A 66 2.11 -0.19 3.05
CA TYR A 66 3.05 0.05 4.14
C TYR A 66 4.49 0.06 3.66
N ARG A 67 4.92 -0.94 2.90
CA ARG A 67 6.30 -1.01 2.40
C ARG A 67 6.65 0.13 1.44
N THR A 68 5.65 0.66 0.74
CA THR A 68 5.80 1.87 -0.10
C THR A 68 5.98 3.12 0.76
N LEU A 69 5.21 3.25 1.84
CA LEU A 69 5.16 4.44 2.68
C LEU A 69 6.08 4.38 3.91
N GLU A 70 6.79 3.28 4.14
CA GLU A 70 7.52 2.99 5.38
C GLU A 70 8.40 4.17 5.84
N LYS A 71 9.14 4.78 4.91
CA LYS A 71 10.03 5.94 5.20
C LYS A 71 9.31 7.28 5.31
N ALA A 72 8.05 7.37 4.90
CA ALA A 72 7.19 8.53 5.10
C ALA A 72 6.43 8.48 6.43
N CYS A 73 6.23 7.29 6.98
CA CYS A 73 5.60 7.06 8.29
C CYS A 73 6.42 7.64 9.46
N SER A 74 5.75 8.08 10.52
CA SER A 74 6.42 8.43 11.78
C SER A 74 7.08 7.20 12.43
N GLU A 75 8.08 7.42 13.28
CA GLU A 75 8.78 6.34 13.99
C GLU A 75 7.80 5.55 14.89
N ASP A 76 6.98 6.23 15.68
CA ASP A 76 5.95 5.62 16.52
C ASP A 76 4.99 4.72 15.71
N PHE A 77 4.57 5.19 14.53
CA PHE A 77 3.69 4.39 13.67
C PHE A 77 4.44 3.20 13.07
N GLN A 78 5.71 3.33 12.71
CA GLN A 78 6.52 2.21 12.25
C GLN A 78 6.68 1.15 13.34
N GLU A 79 6.98 1.53 14.57
CA GLU A 79 7.09 0.60 15.71
C GLU A 79 5.79 -0.18 15.94
N HIS A 80 4.65 0.49 15.82
CA HIS A 80 3.35 -0.16 15.93
C HIS A 80 3.03 -1.08 14.74
N ALA A 81 3.26 -0.62 13.52
CA ALA A 81 2.85 -1.31 12.30
C ALA A 81 3.75 -2.51 11.94
N ASN A 82 5.07 -2.40 12.15
CA ASN A 82 6.05 -3.41 11.76
C ASN A 82 5.68 -4.85 12.17
N PRO A 83 5.40 -5.16 13.45
CA PRO A 83 5.07 -6.53 13.85
C PRO A 83 3.80 -7.08 13.19
N ILE A 84 2.83 -6.19 12.89
CA ILE A 84 1.58 -6.56 12.21
C ILE A 84 1.86 -6.89 10.74
N ILE A 85 2.64 -6.04 10.07
CA ILE A 85 3.04 -6.24 8.67
C ILE A 85 3.91 -7.49 8.51
N GLU A 86 4.86 -7.71 9.41
CA GLU A 86 5.72 -8.90 9.42
C GLU A 86 4.91 -10.19 9.56
N LYS A 87 3.97 -10.22 10.52
CA LYS A 87 3.06 -11.36 10.69
C LYS A 87 2.23 -11.60 9.42
N MET A 88 1.66 -10.57 8.83
CA MET A 88 0.90 -10.73 7.58
C MET A 88 1.79 -11.25 6.46
N MET A 89 2.98 -10.68 6.28
CA MET A 89 3.94 -11.14 5.28
C MET A 89 4.28 -12.62 5.45
N GLU A 90 4.56 -13.07 6.67
CA GLU A 90 4.82 -14.49 6.96
C GLU A 90 3.66 -15.38 6.49
N ARG A 91 2.43 -15.03 6.84
CA ARG A 91 1.24 -15.81 6.46
C ARG A 91 0.99 -15.80 4.97
N PHE A 92 1.18 -14.65 4.30
CA PHE A 92 1.10 -14.57 2.85
C PHE A 92 2.15 -15.44 2.15
N MET A 93 3.39 -15.44 2.65
CA MET A 93 4.47 -16.24 2.08
C MET A 93 4.23 -17.75 2.30
N ALA A 94 3.46 -18.13 3.32
CA ALA A 94 2.97 -19.49 3.52
C ALA A 94 1.74 -19.84 2.66
N GLY A 95 1.24 -18.91 1.85
CA GLY A 95 0.15 -19.10 0.88
C GLY A 95 -1.20 -18.52 1.29
N LEU A 96 -1.46 -18.40 2.60
CA LEU A 96 -2.69 -17.86 3.19
C LEU A 96 -3.97 -18.40 2.51
N HIS A 97 -4.22 -19.71 2.66
CA HIS A 97 -5.37 -20.38 2.01
C HIS A 97 -6.57 -20.57 2.93
N ASP A 98 -6.37 -20.49 4.25
CA ASP A 98 -7.43 -20.72 5.24
C ASP A 98 -8.35 -19.49 5.36
N PRO A 99 -9.66 -19.63 5.04
CA PRO A 99 -10.64 -18.56 5.20
C PRO A 99 -10.71 -17.96 6.60
N GLU A 100 -10.57 -18.78 7.64
CA GLU A 100 -10.65 -18.30 9.03
C GLU A 100 -9.43 -17.43 9.36
N GLU A 101 -8.23 -17.88 8.97
CA GLU A 101 -6.99 -17.11 9.14
C GLU A 101 -7.03 -15.78 8.36
N ILE A 102 -7.58 -15.78 7.14
CA ILE A 102 -7.75 -14.55 6.34
C ILE A 102 -8.63 -13.53 7.09
N ILE A 103 -9.76 -13.98 7.64
CA ILE A 103 -10.69 -13.12 8.38
C ILE A 103 -10.02 -12.60 9.66
N ASP A 104 -9.31 -13.45 10.39
CA ASP A 104 -8.58 -13.07 11.60
C ASP A 104 -7.51 -11.99 11.32
N LEU A 105 -6.76 -12.13 10.23
CA LEU A 105 -5.80 -11.12 9.80
C LEU A 105 -6.48 -9.80 9.41
N TYR A 106 -7.62 -9.87 8.74
CA TYR A 106 -8.41 -8.67 8.41
C TYR A 106 -8.91 -7.95 9.66
N GLU A 107 -9.47 -8.68 10.62
CA GLU A 107 -9.85 -8.10 11.89
C GLU A 107 -8.67 -7.49 12.66
N MET A 108 -7.51 -8.14 12.62
CA MET A 108 -6.28 -7.61 13.22
C MET A 108 -5.89 -6.29 12.57
N VAL A 109 -5.84 -6.20 11.24
CA VAL A 109 -5.53 -4.94 10.54
C VAL A 109 -6.56 -3.86 10.86
N PHE A 110 -7.84 -4.23 10.86
CA PHE A 110 -8.95 -3.33 11.17
C PHE A 110 -8.80 -2.73 12.57
N LYS A 111 -8.60 -3.58 13.60
CA LYS A 111 -8.48 -3.15 15.00
C LYS A 111 -7.25 -2.28 15.26
N ASN A 112 -6.17 -2.46 14.50
CA ASN A 112 -4.95 -1.66 14.59
C ASN A 112 -4.99 -0.40 13.72
N ALA A 113 -6.08 -0.14 12.98
CA ALA A 113 -6.33 1.12 12.28
C ALA A 113 -5.20 1.57 11.32
N LEU A 114 -4.47 0.62 10.70
CA LEU A 114 -3.28 0.94 9.90
C LEU A 114 -3.56 1.92 8.75
N ILE A 115 -4.74 1.83 8.12
CA ILE A 115 -5.14 2.71 7.01
C ILE A 115 -5.10 4.20 7.41
N TYR A 116 -5.38 4.52 8.68
CA TYR A 116 -5.40 5.89 9.18
C TYR A 116 -3.97 6.44 9.33
N GLY A 117 -3.03 5.62 9.79
CA GLY A 117 -1.62 6.01 9.82
C GLY A 117 -1.02 6.19 8.43
N PHE A 118 -1.45 5.38 7.44
CA PHE A 118 -1.06 5.58 6.04
C PHE A 118 -1.60 6.90 5.49
N GLU A 119 -2.88 7.20 5.75
CA GLU A 119 -3.50 8.47 5.36
C GLU A 119 -2.77 9.66 6.01
N GLU A 120 -2.49 9.61 7.31
CA GLU A 120 -1.80 10.68 8.05
C GLU A 120 -0.39 10.95 7.48
N SER A 121 0.34 9.88 7.15
CA SER A 121 1.69 9.97 6.56
C SER A 121 1.71 10.72 5.23
N LEU A 122 0.59 10.71 4.49
CA LEU A 122 0.43 11.43 3.23
C LEU A 122 -0.24 12.79 3.42
N GLU A 123 -1.22 12.92 4.32
CA GLU A 123 -2.06 14.10 4.47
C GLU A 123 -1.22 15.35 4.74
N ALA A 124 -0.25 15.27 5.66
CA ALA A 124 0.49 16.46 6.08
C ALA A 124 1.31 17.10 4.92
N PRO A 125 2.10 16.36 4.13
CA PRO A 125 2.77 16.91 2.94
C PRO A 125 1.83 17.50 1.89
N TYR A 126 0.72 16.82 1.56
CA TYR A 126 -0.24 17.33 0.56
C TYR A 126 -0.98 18.58 1.04
N LYS A 127 -1.34 18.64 2.32
CA LYS A 127 -2.03 19.79 2.93
C LYS A 127 -1.19 21.06 2.90
N LYS A 128 0.15 20.96 3.03
CA LYS A 128 1.07 22.10 2.85
C LYS A 128 0.95 22.73 1.45
N ALA A 129 0.55 21.96 0.44
CA ALA A 129 0.32 22.40 -0.93
C ALA A 129 -1.14 22.77 -1.24
N GLY A 130 -2.00 22.82 -0.21
CA GLY A 130 -3.42 23.12 -0.34
C GLY A 130 -4.26 21.98 -0.95
N LEU A 131 -3.75 20.75 -0.90
CA LEU A 131 -4.43 19.57 -1.44
C LEU A 131 -4.98 18.69 -0.32
N ASP A 132 -6.24 18.29 -0.44
CA ASP A 132 -6.91 17.35 0.46
C ASP A 132 -6.98 15.96 -0.16
N ILE A 133 -6.21 15.01 0.36
CA ILE A 133 -6.15 13.64 -0.16
C ILE A 133 -7.46 12.86 0.00
N ARG A 134 -8.38 13.34 0.85
CA ARG A 134 -9.73 12.75 1.01
C ARG A 134 -10.68 13.18 -0.11
N ASN A 135 -10.31 14.21 -0.87
CA ASN A 135 -11.15 14.86 -1.87
C ASN A 135 -10.40 15.08 -3.20
N LEU A 136 -9.85 13.98 -3.74
CA LEU A 136 -9.03 13.95 -4.96
C LEU A 136 -9.77 14.49 -6.21
N GLU A 137 -11.09 14.31 -6.25
CA GLU A 137 -11.98 14.77 -7.33
C GLU A 137 -12.01 16.29 -7.48
N ASN A 138 -11.68 17.04 -6.42
CA ASN A 138 -11.63 18.50 -6.42
C ASN A 138 -10.22 19.05 -6.65
N TRP A 139 -9.25 18.19 -6.93
CA TRP A 139 -7.88 18.64 -7.20
C TRP A 139 -7.81 19.36 -8.54
N PRO A 140 -6.96 20.40 -8.66
CA PRO A 140 -6.64 21.00 -9.96
C PRO A 140 -6.10 19.93 -10.92
N VAL A 141 -6.49 20.01 -12.20
CA VAL A 141 -6.13 19.02 -13.23
C VAL A 141 -4.62 18.84 -13.31
N GLU A 142 -3.87 19.93 -13.19
CA GLU A 142 -2.41 19.95 -13.20
C GLU A 142 -1.76 19.29 -11.96
N LYS A 143 -2.54 18.99 -10.91
CA LYS A 143 -2.08 18.37 -9.66
C LYS A 143 -2.57 16.93 -9.45
N ILE A 144 -3.38 16.36 -10.34
CA ILE A 144 -3.97 15.01 -10.20
C ILE A 144 -2.94 13.90 -9.93
N ASN A 145 -1.72 14.04 -10.45
CA ASN A 145 -0.60 13.10 -10.25
C ASN A 145 0.61 13.77 -9.60
N TRP A 146 0.45 14.98 -9.09
CA TRP A 146 1.55 15.71 -8.46
C TRP A 146 1.83 15.10 -7.09
N VAL A 147 3.11 14.96 -6.76
CA VAL A 147 3.58 14.48 -5.46
C VAL A 147 4.44 15.57 -4.79
N PRO A 148 4.26 15.86 -3.50
CA PRO A 148 5.14 16.76 -2.74
C PRO A 148 6.60 16.29 -2.74
N ASP A 149 7.54 17.23 -2.90
CA ASP A 149 8.98 16.91 -2.92
C ASP A 149 9.45 16.19 -1.64
N GLU A 150 8.90 16.56 -0.47
CA GLU A 150 9.19 15.87 0.80
C GLU A 150 8.85 14.36 0.73
N LEU A 151 7.75 13.99 0.08
CA LEU A 151 7.38 12.59 -0.12
C LEU A 151 8.27 11.93 -1.17
N LYS A 152 8.63 12.64 -2.24
CA LYS A 152 9.54 12.13 -3.27
C LYS A 152 10.89 11.75 -2.66
N GLU A 153 11.47 12.61 -1.84
CA GLU A 153 12.76 12.39 -1.18
C GLU A 153 12.76 11.17 -0.27
N LYS A 154 11.65 10.94 0.46
CA LYS A 154 11.51 9.82 1.39
C LYS A 154 11.18 8.49 0.70
N ILE A 155 10.36 8.52 -0.35
CA ILE A 155 9.73 7.31 -0.92
C ILE A 155 10.41 6.84 -2.22
N ILE A 156 10.88 7.75 -3.08
CA ILE A 156 11.44 7.37 -4.40
C ILE A 156 12.72 6.54 -4.27
N PRO A 157 13.71 6.90 -3.42
CA PRO A 157 14.94 6.12 -3.34
C PRO A 157 14.71 4.66 -2.90
N PRO A 158 13.94 4.36 -1.82
CA PRO A 158 13.63 2.98 -1.46
C PRO A 158 12.93 2.18 -2.56
N ILE A 159 11.99 2.80 -3.30
CA ILE A 159 11.33 2.15 -4.45
C ILE A 159 12.36 1.82 -5.52
N LYS A 160 13.23 2.75 -5.90
CA LYS A 160 14.27 2.51 -6.92
C LYS A 160 15.20 1.37 -6.51
N ASP A 161 15.62 1.34 -5.25
CA ASP A 161 16.51 0.29 -4.72
C ASP A 161 15.85 -1.09 -4.78
N LEU A 162 14.56 -1.17 -4.42
CA LEU A 162 13.77 -2.40 -4.54
C LEU A 162 13.73 -2.91 -5.99
N PHE A 163 13.41 -2.03 -6.94
CA PHE A 163 13.35 -2.39 -8.37
C PHE A 163 14.72 -2.71 -8.96
N ALA A 164 15.78 -2.03 -8.54
CA ALA A 164 17.15 -2.35 -8.93
C ALA A 164 17.55 -3.76 -8.48
N GLY A 165 17.19 -4.15 -7.25
CA GLY A 165 17.41 -5.49 -6.73
C GLY A 165 16.67 -6.58 -7.53
N PHE A 166 15.43 -6.31 -7.96
CA PHE A 166 14.71 -7.22 -8.86
C PHE A 166 15.40 -7.37 -10.22
N LYS A 167 15.82 -6.25 -10.82
CA LYS A 167 16.50 -6.25 -12.12
C LYS A 167 17.81 -7.04 -12.07
N GLU A 168 18.58 -6.90 -10.99
CA GLU A 168 19.83 -7.65 -10.80
C GLU A 168 19.57 -9.16 -10.72
N LYS A 169 18.56 -9.59 -9.94
CA LYS A 169 18.20 -11.02 -9.81
C LYS A 169 17.73 -11.61 -11.13
N LEU A 170 16.86 -10.92 -11.86
CA LEU A 170 16.40 -11.34 -13.18
C LEU A 170 17.54 -11.41 -14.22
N GLY A 171 18.53 -10.51 -14.12
CA GLY A 171 19.71 -10.56 -14.98
C GLY A 171 20.58 -11.81 -14.72
N LYS A 172 20.66 -12.27 -13.47
CA LYS A 172 21.41 -13.47 -13.07
C LYS A 172 20.72 -14.77 -13.48
N GLU A 173 19.39 -14.83 -13.51
CA GLU A 173 18.65 -16.02 -13.97
C GLU A 173 18.69 -16.20 -15.49
N ASN A 174 18.97 -15.13 -16.24
CA ASN A 174 19.09 -15.14 -17.70
C ASN A 174 20.55 -15.23 -18.21
N SER A 175 21.52 -15.48 -17.33
CA SER A 175 22.95 -15.63 -17.63
C SER A 175 23.42 -17.05 -17.33
#